data_AF-M7NW31-F1
#
_entry.id   AF-M7NW31-F1
#
_cell.length_a   1.000
_cell.length_b   1.000
_cell.length_c   1.000
_cell.angle_alpha   90.00
_cell.angle_beta   90.00
_cell.angle_gamma   90.00
#
_symmetry.space_group_name_H-M   'P 1'
#
loop_
_entity.id
_entity.type
_entity.pdbx_description
1 polymer ?
#
loop_
_entity_poly.entity_id
_entity_poly.type
_entity_poly.pdbx_seq_one_letter_code
_entity_poly.pdbx_strand_id
1 'polypeptide(L)'
;MALLLAGCDQTTDVQQSPIDHAERTNQLVTQLTDHCYQQWQELEWTVGEDQSSAADNQAFSGGIQKVCQARVELFLEGYEITPIIEPNSQQHIYPLVFRVSVEEIKNHIRSHLPALRLI
;
A
#
# COMPACT_ATOMS: atom_id res chain seq x y z
N MET A 1 -62.23 -12.41 10.09
CA MET A 1 -61.06 -11.56 9.78
C MET A 1 -59.83 -12.29 10.30
N ALA A 2 -59.05 -13.02 9.48
CA ALA A 2 -58.04 -12.50 8.54
C ALA A 2 -57.08 -11.53 9.26
N LEU A 3 -55.75 -11.66 9.28
CA LEU A 3 -54.80 -12.49 8.53
C LEU A 3 -53.41 -12.35 9.24
N LEU A 4 -52.64 -13.44 9.26
CA LEU A 4 -51.18 -13.57 9.03
C LEU A 4 -50.13 -12.65 9.71
N LEU A 5 -49.26 -13.33 10.49
CA LEU A 5 -47.79 -13.40 10.41
C LEU A 5 -46.98 -12.20 9.89
N ALA A 6 -45.99 -11.77 10.69
CA ALA A 6 -44.69 -11.36 10.17
C ALA A 6 -43.60 -11.74 11.17
N GLY A 7 -42.95 -12.89 10.91
CA GLY A 7 -41.69 -13.25 11.53
C GLY A 7 -40.60 -12.31 11.02
N CYS A 8 -39.84 -11.71 11.93
CA CYS A 8 -38.60 -11.03 11.61
C CYS A 8 -37.48 -12.07 11.64
N ASP A 9 -37.37 -12.85 10.57
CA ASP A 9 -36.18 -13.68 10.32
C ASP A 9 -35.56 -13.20 9.01
N GLN A 10 -34.71 -12.18 9.12
CA GLN A 10 -33.75 -11.84 8.08
C GLN A 10 -32.35 -12.10 8.63
N THR A 11 -32.03 -13.38 8.77
CA THR A 11 -30.63 -13.80 8.73
C THR A 11 -30.22 -13.77 7.26
N THR A 12 -29.84 -12.60 6.75
CA THR A 12 -29.15 -12.48 5.46
C THR A 12 -27.75 -13.04 5.64
N ASP A 13 -27.58 -14.31 5.32
CA ASP A 13 -26.31 -14.93 5.00
C ASP A 13 -25.80 -14.25 3.71
N VAL A 14 -24.97 -13.21 3.87
CA VAL A 14 -24.31 -12.54 2.74
C VAL A 14 -23.24 -13.50 2.24
N GLN A 15 -23.59 -14.33 1.26
CA GLN A 15 -22.62 -15.03 0.44
C GLN A 15 -21.82 -13.99 -0.35
N GLN A 16 -20.74 -13.49 0.24
CA GLN A 16 -19.81 -12.55 -0.37
C GLN A 16 -19.14 -13.23 -1.58
N SER A 17 -19.39 -12.75 -2.80
CA SER A 17 -18.80 -13.30 -4.02
C SER A 17 -17.28 -13.02 -4.03
N PRO A 18 -16.43 -13.95 -4.52
CA PRO A 18 -14.98 -13.74 -4.63
C PRO A 18 -14.58 -12.50 -5.45
N ILE A 19 -15.44 -12.07 -6.38
CA ILE A 19 -15.23 -10.90 -7.23
C ILE A 19 -15.28 -9.61 -6.40
N ASP A 20 -16.25 -9.51 -5.49
CA ASP A 20 -16.45 -8.31 -4.64
C ASP A 20 -15.28 -8.12 -3.66
N HIS A 21 -14.69 -9.23 -3.21
CA HIS A 21 -13.52 -9.21 -2.33
C HIS A 21 -12.26 -8.71 -3.06
N ALA A 22 -12.02 -9.21 -4.28
CA ALA A 22 -10.88 -8.79 -5.09
C ALA A 22 -10.97 -7.30 -5.46
N GLU A 23 -12.15 -6.83 -5.84
CA GLU A 23 -12.38 -5.42 -6.17
C GLU A 23 -12.15 -4.51 -4.96
N ARG A 24 -12.68 -4.88 -3.78
CA ARG A 24 -12.46 -4.14 -2.54
C ARG A 24 -10.98 -4.10 -2.16
N THR A 25 -10.26 -5.20 -2.33
CA THR A 25 -8.82 -5.27 -2.05
C THR A 25 -8.05 -4.33 -2.97
N ASN A 26 -8.36 -4.33 -4.27
CA ASN A 26 -7.73 -3.42 -5.23
C ASN A 26 -8.03 -1.95 -4.89
N GLN A 27 -9.25 -1.62 -4.50
CA GLN A 27 -9.61 -0.27 -4.05
C GLN A 27 -8.80 0.16 -2.81
N LEU A 28 -8.63 -0.74 -1.83
CA LEU A 28 -7.81 -0.48 -0.65
C LEU A 28 -6.34 -0.27 -1.01
N VAL A 29 -5.78 -1.08 -1.92
CA VAL A 29 -4.41 -0.91 -2.42
C VAL A 29 -4.24 0.47 -3.02
N THR A 30 -5.15 0.90 -3.90
CA THR A 30 -5.08 2.24 -4.53
C THR A 30 -5.14 3.35 -3.48
N GLN A 31 -6.14 3.33 -2.58
CA GLN A 31 -6.32 4.37 -1.57
C GLN A 31 -5.11 4.51 -0.64
N LEU A 32 -4.58 3.39 -0.16
CA LEU A 32 -3.42 3.40 0.74
C LEU A 32 -2.13 3.79 0.01
N THR A 33 -1.99 3.41 -1.27
CA THR A 33 -0.85 3.81 -2.11
C THR A 33 -0.86 5.32 -2.33
N ASP A 34 -2.01 5.89 -2.69
CA ASP A 34 -2.18 7.33 -2.87
C ASP A 34 -1.90 8.09 -1.58
N HIS A 35 -2.40 7.59 -0.45
CA HIS A 35 -2.13 8.18 0.86
C HIS A 35 -0.64 8.13 1.22
N CYS A 36 0.03 6.99 1.02
CA CYS A 36 1.48 6.87 1.22
C CYS A 36 2.25 7.87 0.35
N TYR A 37 1.86 8.02 -0.91
CA TYR A 37 2.51 8.93 -1.84
C TYR A 37 2.34 10.39 -1.43
N GLN A 38 1.14 10.81 -1.03
CA GLN A 38 0.87 12.15 -0.50
C GLN A 38 1.69 12.44 0.76
N GLN A 39 1.74 11.51 1.71
CA GLN A 39 2.53 11.65 2.92
C GLN A 39 4.04 11.75 2.63
N TRP A 40 4.54 11.03 1.63
CA TRP A 40 5.93 11.17 1.20
C TRP A 40 6.24 12.57 0.63
N GLN A 41 5.32 13.18 -0.11
CA GLN A 41 5.52 14.53 -0.65
C GLN A 41 5.71 15.58 0.45
N GLU A 42 5.06 15.40 1.59
CA GLU A 42 5.20 16.25 2.78
C GLU A 42 6.59 16.16 3.44
N LEU A 43 7.40 15.14 3.09
CA LEU A 43 8.76 14.99 3.61
C LEU A 43 9.79 15.87 2.91
N GLU A 44 9.41 16.53 1.80
CA GLU A 44 10.24 17.49 1.06
C GLU A 44 11.64 16.96 0.72
N TRP A 45 11.75 15.68 0.38
CA TRP A 45 13.03 15.07 0.03
C TRP A 45 13.67 15.78 -1.17
N THR A 46 15.00 15.85 -1.15
CA THR A 46 15.80 16.36 -2.26
C THR A 46 16.64 15.25 -2.87
N VAL A 47 17.02 15.43 -4.14
CA VAL A 47 17.89 14.53 -4.92
C VAL A 47 19.00 15.32 -5.58
N GLY A 48 20.14 14.67 -5.80
CA GLY A 48 21.29 15.27 -6.48
C GLY A 48 22.09 16.25 -5.62
N GLU A 49 23.20 16.72 -6.16
CA GLU A 49 24.07 17.73 -5.52
C GLU A 49 23.43 19.12 -5.53
N ASP A 50 22.54 19.37 -6.48
CA ASP A 50 21.78 20.60 -6.66
C ASP A 50 20.60 20.73 -5.67
N GLN A 51 20.34 19.70 -4.87
CA GLN A 51 19.24 19.64 -3.90
C GLN A 51 17.87 19.90 -4.54
N SER A 52 17.70 19.44 -5.79
CA SER A 52 16.43 19.52 -6.49
C SER A 52 15.35 18.72 -5.75
N SER A 53 14.11 19.21 -5.77
CA SER A 53 12.96 18.52 -5.21
C SER A 53 12.81 17.11 -5.81
N ALA A 54 12.76 16.09 -4.95
CA ALA A 54 12.57 14.72 -5.35
C ALA A 54 11.18 14.49 -5.99
N ALA A 55 10.17 15.28 -5.58
CA ALA A 55 8.82 15.22 -6.13
C ALA A 55 8.77 15.67 -7.60
N ASP A 56 9.61 16.64 -7.98
CA ASP A 56 9.67 17.17 -9.34
C ASP A 56 10.45 16.26 -10.30
N ASN A 57 11.26 15.34 -9.77
CA ASN A 57 11.95 14.35 -10.56
C ASN A 57 11.01 13.17 -10.90
N GLN A 58 10.52 13.12 -12.14
CA GLN A 58 9.55 12.10 -12.58
C GLN A 58 10.01 10.65 -12.37
N ALA A 59 11.29 10.36 -12.59
CA ALA A 59 11.81 9.01 -12.38
C ALA A 59 11.81 8.65 -10.89
N PHE A 60 12.15 9.61 -10.04
CA PHE A 60 12.16 9.44 -8.60
C PHE A 60 10.73 9.30 -8.04
N SER A 61 9.85 10.24 -8.33
CA SER A 61 8.47 10.23 -7.85
C SER A 61 7.68 9.01 -8.35
N GLY A 62 7.87 8.60 -9.62
CA GLY A 62 7.30 7.35 -10.14
C GLY A 62 7.88 6.10 -9.47
N GLY A 63 9.15 6.14 -9.07
CA GLY A 63 9.76 5.09 -8.25
C GLY A 63 9.16 5.01 -6.84
N ILE A 64 8.89 6.15 -6.22
CA ILE A 64 8.22 6.22 -4.91
C ILE A 64 6.80 5.65 -4.96
N GLN A 65 6.03 5.94 -6.02
CA GLN A 65 4.70 5.34 -6.20
C GLN A 65 4.77 3.80 -6.15
N LYS A 66 5.74 3.19 -6.85
CA LYS A 66 5.96 1.74 -6.80
C LYS A 66 6.37 1.24 -5.41
N VAL A 67 7.19 2.01 -4.69
CA VAL A 67 7.58 1.70 -3.30
C VAL A 67 6.36 1.73 -2.38
N CYS A 68 5.52 2.75 -2.47
CA CYS A 68 4.28 2.85 -1.70
C CYS A 68 3.37 1.66 -1.98
N GLN A 69 3.14 1.33 -3.25
CA GLN A 69 2.35 0.17 -3.63
C GLN A 69 2.93 -1.13 -3.04
N ALA A 70 4.24 -1.35 -3.16
CA ALA A 70 4.90 -2.54 -2.60
C ALA A 70 4.71 -2.67 -1.09
N ARG A 71 4.85 -1.56 -0.34
CA ARG A 71 4.67 -1.56 1.12
C ARG A 71 3.22 -1.84 1.52
N VAL A 72 2.27 -1.25 0.80
CA VAL A 72 0.83 -1.47 1.01
C VAL A 72 0.44 -2.92 0.73
N GLU A 73 0.89 -3.49 -0.39
CA GLU A 73 0.63 -4.90 -0.71
C GLU A 73 1.20 -5.83 0.36
N LEU A 74 2.44 -5.60 0.81
CA LEU A 74 3.04 -6.39 1.89
C LEU A 74 2.26 -6.24 3.21
N PHE A 75 1.84 -5.03 3.56
CA PHE A 75 1.03 -4.81 4.76
C PHE A 75 -0.30 -5.60 4.70
N LEU A 76 -0.99 -5.58 3.54
CA LEU A 76 -2.23 -6.32 3.34
C LEU A 76 -2.01 -7.85 3.25
N GLU A 77 -0.83 -8.30 2.82
CA GLU A 77 -0.40 -9.70 2.86
C GLU A 77 -0.10 -10.18 4.30
N GLY A 78 -0.14 -9.31 5.31
CA GLY A 78 0.07 -9.67 6.73
C GLY A 78 1.53 -9.60 7.19
N TYR A 79 2.38 -8.89 6.46
CA TYR A 79 3.74 -8.62 6.90
C TYR A 79 3.77 -7.48 7.93
N GLU A 80 4.61 -7.60 8.97
CA GLU A 80 4.83 -6.56 9.98
C GLU A 80 5.63 -5.37 9.41
N ILE A 81 4.97 -4.55 8.59
CA ILE A 81 5.54 -3.37 7.94
C ILE A 81 4.52 -2.23 7.92
N THR A 82 4.98 -1.00 8.19
CA THR A 82 4.14 0.19 8.02
C THR A 82 3.93 0.49 6.52
N PRO A 83 2.68 0.69 6.04
CA PRO A 83 2.41 0.95 4.62
C PRO A 83 2.93 2.32 4.15
N ILE A 84 3.22 3.24 5.08
CA ILE A 84 3.72 4.60 4.81
C ILE A 84 5.26 4.63 4.85
N ILE A 85 5.84 5.57 4.10
CA ILE A 85 7.27 5.88 4.14
C ILE A 85 7.56 6.75 5.36
N GLU A 86 8.47 6.31 6.22
CA GLU A 86 8.83 7.06 7.43
C GLU A 86 9.81 8.21 7.12
N PRO A 87 9.75 9.34 7.84
CA PRO A 87 10.60 10.51 7.58
C PRO A 87 12.11 10.19 7.52
N ASN A 88 12.58 9.29 8.39
CA ASN A 88 14.01 8.95 8.51
C ASN A 88 14.41 7.74 7.64
N SER A 89 13.60 7.35 6.66
CA SER A 89 13.82 6.15 5.84
C SER A 89 14.49 6.39 4.49
N GLN A 90 14.82 7.65 4.15
CA GLN A 90 15.32 8.03 2.82
C GLN A 90 16.47 7.16 2.31
N GLN A 91 17.46 6.86 3.16
CA GLN A 91 18.60 6.01 2.79
C GLN A 91 18.21 4.57 2.43
N HIS A 92 17.16 4.03 3.06
CA HIS A 92 16.64 2.70 2.78
C HIS A 92 15.72 2.67 1.56
N ILE A 93 15.03 3.77 1.28
CA ILE A 93 14.13 3.89 0.14
C ILE A 93 14.89 4.16 -1.17
N TYR A 94 15.95 4.97 -1.13
CA TYR A 94 16.71 5.36 -2.33
C TYR A 94 17.09 4.20 -3.26
N PRO A 95 17.61 3.06 -2.76
CA PRO A 95 17.95 1.90 -3.60
C PRO A 95 16.74 1.19 -4.24
N LEU A 96 15.53 1.44 -3.75
CA LEU A 96 14.29 0.83 -4.23
C LEU A 96 13.63 1.64 -5.36
N VAL A 97 13.77 2.96 -5.33
CA VAL A 97 13.11 3.89 -6.27
C VAL A 97 13.44 3.55 -7.73
N PHE A 98 14.66 3.13 -8.01
CA PHE A 98 15.13 2.82 -9.36
C PHE A 98 14.92 1.35 -9.78
N ARG A 99 14.24 0.52 -8.97
CA ARG A 99 13.90 -0.85 -9.32
C ARG A 99 12.84 -0.89 -10.41
N VAL A 100 12.80 -1.97 -11.20
CA VAL A 100 11.97 -2.03 -12.41
C VAL A 100 10.50 -2.18 -12.05
N SER A 101 10.17 -2.98 -11.04
CA SER A 101 8.78 -3.34 -10.72
C SER A 101 8.47 -3.36 -9.22
N VAL A 102 7.17 -3.34 -8.90
CA VAL A 102 6.63 -3.51 -7.54
C VAL A 102 7.08 -4.84 -6.94
N GLU A 103 7.04 -5.94 -7.72
CA GLU A 103 7.45 -7.26 -7.25
C GLU A 103 8.95 -7.34 -6.91
N GLU A 104 9.81 -6.69 -7.69
CA GLU A 104 11.24 -6.59 -7.34
C GLU A 104 11.45 -5.85 -6.01
N ILE A 105 10.70 -4.77 -5.78
CA ILE A 105 10.75 -4.01 -4.53
C ILE A 105 10.26 -4.88 -3.37
N LYS A 106 9.14 -5.58 -3.53
CA LYS A 106 8.61 -6.51 -2.52
C LYS A 106 9.63 -7.59 -2.15
N ASN A 107 10.26 -8.20 -3.15
CA ASN A 107 11.29 -9.21 -2.92
C ASN A 107 12.52 -8.64 -2.20
N HIS A 108 12.93 -7.42 -2.53
CA HIS A 108 14.00 -6.75 -1.80
C HIS A 108 13.63 -6.50 -0.34
N ILE A 109 12.44 -5.95 -0.07
CA ILE A 109 11.94 -5.68 1.29
C ILE A 109 11.88 -6.98 2.10
N ARG A 110 11.29 -8.04 1.52
CA ARG A 110 11.22 -9.37 2.15
C ARG A 110 12.58 -9.94 2.52
N SER A 111 13.59 -9.72 1.68
CA SER A 111 14.95 -10.25 1.89
C SER A 111 15.76 -9.50 2.95
N HIS A 112 15.41 -8.23 3.24
CA HIS A 112 16.20 -7.34 4.09
C HIS A 112 15.49 -6.93 5.39
N LEU A 113 14.27 -7.41 5.62
CA LEU A 113 13.59 -7.33 6.91
C LEU A 113 13.68 -8.68 7.63
N PRO A 114 14.73 -8.94 8.45
CA PRO A 114 14.89 -10.21 9.18
C PRO A 114 13.80 -10.44 10.26
N ALA A 115 12.86 -9.52 10.41
CA ALA A 115 11.76 -9.56 11.38
C ALA A 115 10.37 -9.59 10.74
N LEU A 116 10.25 -10.00 9.47
CA LEU A 116 8.94 -10.30 8.88
C LEU A 116 8.37 -11.58 9.48
N ARG A 117 7.87 -11.48 10.71
CA ARG A 117 6.92 -12.44 11.26
C ARG A 117 5.57 -12.15 10.61
N LEU A 118 4.89 -13.20 10.17
CA LEU A 118 3.46 -13.11 9.90
C LEU A 118 2.78 -12.75 11.23
N ILE A 119 1.99 -11.68 11.24
CA ILE A 119 1.17 -11.28 12.39
C ILE A 119 0.01 -12.26 12.62
#